data_AF-A0AAD9KFI2-F1
#
_entry.id   AF-A0AAD9KFI2-F1
#
_cell.length_a   1.000
_cell.length_b   1.000
_cell.length_c   1.000
_cell.angle_alpha   90.00
_cell.angle_beta   90.00
_cell.angle_gamma   90.00
#
_symmetry.space_group_name_H-M   'P 1'
#
loop_
_entity.id
_entity.type
_entity.pdbx_description
1 polymer ?
#
loop_
_entity_poly.entity_id
_entity_poly.type
_entity_poly.pdbx_seq_one_letter_code
_entity_poly.pdbx_strand_id
1 'polypeptide(L)'
;MEHKQTIPWRITEEGNLEYDKCSMYLNLSVDNTTVPCQYGYWYDRNLWDLVCGYEWLIELSMTISGVGSVVGAMVFNTLADRVGRKKVFLGCLWSNIITAMAMAFSPNITFYIILAAIDGMQQQGMVATSYILAVELFATEERTFPGNAIEFFWDNTRIDTVACFEREKAGSRNNYEKSGEEK
;
A
#
# COMPACT_ATOMS: atom_id res chain seq x y z
N MET A 1 -8.86 -39.27 14.66
CA MET A 1 -7.52 -38.94 15.20
C MET A 1 -7.30 -37.46 14.91
N GLU A 2 -7.46 -36.60 15.91
CA GLU A 2 -7.14 -35.17 15.78
C GLU A 2 -5.63 -35.02 15.63
N HIS A 3 -5.19 -34.57 14.46
CA HIS A 3 -3.82 -34.09 14.30
C HIS A 3 -3.74 -32.71 14.97
N LYS A 4 -3.12 -32.63 16.16
CA LYS A 4 -2.72 -31.36 16.76
C LYS A 4 -1.60 -30.76 15.90
N GLN A 5 -1.94 -29.79 15.08
CA GLN A 5 -0.99 -29.06 14.24
C GLN A 5 -0.53 -27.80 15.00
N THR A 6 0.77 -27.61 15.15
CA THR A 6 1.36 -26.41 15.78
C THR A 6 2.10 -25.56 14.75
N ILE A 7 2.17 -24.27 15.04
CA ILE A 7 2.77 -23.23 14.19
C ILE A 7 4.28 -23.15 14.50
N PRO A 8 5.18 -23.15 13.50
CA PRO A 8 6.61 -22.94 13.70
C PRO A 8 6.91 -21.51 14.17
N TRP A 9 8.03 -21.34 14.85
CA TRP A 9 8.57 -20.04 15.26
C TRP A 9 9.66 -19.61 14.27
N ARG A 10 9.60 -18.34 13.86
CA ARG A 10 10.61 -17.66 13.04
C ARG A 10 11.31 -16.62 13.90
N ILE A 11 12.63 -16.53 13.75
CA ILE A 11 13.43 -15.47 14.36
C ILE A 11 13.45 -14.31 13.37
N THR A 12 12.93 -13.15 13.78
CA THR A 12 13.01 -11.91 12.97
C THR A 12 14.43 -11.35 12.97
N GLU A 13 14.76 -10.47 12.03
CA GLU A 13 16.10 -9.84 11.96
C GLU A 13 16.47 -9.05 13.23
N GLU A 14 15.46 -8.71 14.05
CA GLU A 14 15.57 -8.03 15.34
C GLU A 14 15.82 -9.00 16.52
N GLY A 15 15.89 -10.31 16.28
CA GLY A 15 16.15 -11.33 17.30
C GLY A 15 14.93 -11.74 18.13
N ASN A 16 13.73 -11.30 17.76
CA ASN A 16 12.49 -11.66 18.45
C ASN A 16 11.93 -12.99 17.91
N LEU A 17 11.31 -13.78 18.80
CA LEU A 17 10.62 -15.02 18.45
C LEU A 17 9.17 -14.70 18.06
N GLU A 18 8.85 -14.80 16.78
CA GLU A 18 7.50 -14.59 16.26
C GLU A 18 6.97 -15.89 15.63
N TYR A 19 5.69 -16.19 15.81
CA TYR A 19 5.08 -17.34 15.15
C TYR A 19 5.02 -17.11 13.64
N ASP A 20 5.37 -18.14 12.86
CA ASP A 20 5.32 -18.08 11.41
C ASP A 20 3.86 -18.04 10.96
N LYS A 21 3.50 -17.02 10.18
CA LYS A 21 2.12 -16.79 9.75
C LYS A 21 1.70 -17.74 8.62
N CYS A 22 2.65 -18.46 8.04
CA CYS A 22 2.55 -18.99 6.68
C CYS A 22 2.93 -20.45 6.48
N SER A 23 3.54 -21.07 7.49
CA SER A 23 3.92 -22.47 7.44
C SER A 23 3.39 -23.21 8.65
N MET A 24 3.20 -24.51 8.50
CA MET A 24 2.73 -25.41 9.54
C MET A 24 3.53 -26.72 9.51
N TYR A 25 3.64 -27.40 10.66
CA TYR A 25 4.25 -28.71 10.71
C TYR A 25 3.27 -29.79 10.21
N LEU A 26 3.70 -30.62 9.25
CA LEU A 26 2.87 -31.70 8.70
C LEU A 26 2.76 -32.90 9.68
N ASN A 27 3.85 -33.22 10.39
CA ASN A 27 3.92 -34.30 11.37
C ASN A 27 4.95 -33.97 12.46
N LEU A 28 4.46 -33.64 13.67
CA LEU A 28 5.31 -33.34 14.83
C LEU A 28 6.10 -34.54 15.38
N SER A 29 5.82 -35.75 14.90
CA SER A 29 6.37 -36.97 15.50
C SER A 29 7.50 -37.62 14.70
N VAL A 30 7.77 -37.22 13.45
CA VAL A 30 8.72 -37.96 12.58
C VAL A 30 9.71 -37.07 11.84
N ASP A 31 9.30 -36.00 11.12
CA ASP A 31 10.25 -35.30 10.21
C ASP A 31 10.39 -33.77 10.39
N ASN A 32 9.67 -33.11 11.32
CA ASN A 32 9.68 -31.64 11.47
C ASN A 32 9.56 -30.86 10.13
N THR A 33 8.96 -31.47 9.11
CA THR A 33 8.84 -30.89 7.77
C THR A 33 7.76 -29.81 7.80
N THR A 34 8.15 -28.60 7.42
CA THR A 34 7.24 -27.47 7.24
C THR A 34 6.63 -27.53 5.85
N VAL A 35 5.31 -27.33 5.79
CA VAL A 35 4.59 -27.15 4.53
C VAL A 35 3.84 -25.82 4.55
N PRO A 36 3.65 -25.16 3.40
CA PRO A 36 2.73 -24.03 3.32
C PRO A 36 1.33 -24.50 3.72
N CYS A 37 0.56 -23.64 4.39
CA CYS A 37 -0.81 -23.95 4.81
C CYS A 37 -1.64 -24.40 3.59
N GLN A 38 -1.92 -25.70 3.49
CA GLN A 38 -2.59 -26.29 2.31
C GLN A 38 -4.11 -26.08 2.31
N TYR A 39 -4.70 -25.73 3.45
CA TYR A 39 -6.15 -25.62 3.62
C TYR A 39 -6.61 -24.19 3.90
N GLY A 40 -5.71 -23.21 3.80
CA GLY A 40 -5.96 -21.88 4.33
C GLY A 40 -6.52 -21.97 5.76
N TYR A 41 -7.13 -20.89 6.20
CA TYR A 41 -8.14 -20.97 7.25
C TYR A 41 -9.51 -21.09 6.56
N TRP A 42 -10.51 -21.65 7.25
CA TRP A 42 -11.87 -21.78 6.72
C TRP A 42 -12.53 -20.41 6.46
N TYR A 43 -12.33 -19.85 5.28
CA TYR A 43 -13.19 -18.83 4.70
C TYR A 43 -13.58 -19.23 3.27
N ASP A 44 -14.78 -18.84 2.88
CA ASP A 44 -15.43 -19.22 1.63
C ASP A 44 -14.53 -18.98 0.41
N ARG A 45 -14.57 -19.90 -0.57
CA ARG A 45 -13.57 -20.10 -1.64
C ARG A 45 -13.40 -18.95 -2.66
N ASN A 46 -13.95 -17.79 -2.38
CA ASN A 46 -13.96 -16.63 -3.27
C ASN A 46 -13.14 -15.44 -2.75
N LEU A 47 -12.54 -15.53 -1.56
CA LEU A 47 -11.97 -14.35 -0.90
C LEU A 47 -10.67 -14.68 -0.13
N TRP A 48 -9.55 -14.50 -0.87
CA TRP A 48 -8.17 -14.25 -0.41
C TRP A 48 -7.44 -15.29 0.46
N ASP A 49 -6.80 -16.26 -0.18
CA ASP A 49 -5.63 -17.00 0.34
C ASP A 49 -4.34 -16.14 0.26
N LEU A 50 -4.44 -14.86 0.64
CA LEU A 50 -3.48 -13.81 0.27
C LEU A 50 -2.75 -13.13 1.45
N VAL A 51 -2.50 -13.85 2.54
CA VAL A 51 -1.82 -13.26 3.70
C VAL A 51 -0.30 -13.46 3.68
N CYS A 52 0.17 -14.55 3.07
CA CYS A 52 1.54 -15.03 3.25
C CYS A 52 2.52 -14.71 2.13
N GLY A 53 2.01 -14.35 0.96
CA GLY A 53 2.83 -14.02 -0.20
C GLY A 53 2.87 -12.54 -0.54
N TYR A 54 2.42 -11.61 0.33
CA TYR A 54 2.08 -10.24 -0.09
C TYR A 54 2.76 -9.11 0.68
N GLU A 55 3.62 -9.43 1.65
CA GLU A 55 4.42 -8.40 2.36
C GLU A 55 5.37 -7.70 1.39
N TRP A 56 6.11 -8.47 0.60
CA TRP A 56 6.97 -7.94 -0.46
C TRP A 56 6.20 -7.16 -1.53
N LEU A 57 4.91 -7.43 -1.74
CA LEU A 57 4.11 -6.70 -2.73
C LEU A 57 3.77 -5.28 -2.28
N ILE A 58 3.59 -5.05 -0.98
CA ILE A 58 3.39 -3.71 -0.43
C ILE A 58 4.70 -2.91 -0.56
N GLU A 59 5.82 -3.54 -0.23
CA GLU A 59 7.14 -2.90 -0.37
C GLU A 59 7.48 -2.60 -1.84
N LEU A 60 7.14 -3.52 -2.75
CA LEU A 60 7.30 -3.30 -4.18
C LEU A 60 6.36 -2.21 -4.70
N SER A 61 5.11 -2.16 -4.25
CA SER A 61 4.18 -1.12 -4.71
C SER A 61 4.66 0.26 -4.27
N MET A 62 5.15 0.41 -3.04
CA MET A 62 5.78 1.65 -2.56
C MET A 62 6.99 2.03 -3.41
N THR A 63 7.87 1.07 -3.69
CA THR A 63 9.07 1.30 -4.51
C THR A 63 8.70 1.73 -5.93
N ILE A 64 7.77 1.02 -6.56
CA ILE A 64 7.31 1.29 -7.93
C ILE A 64 6.60 2.64 -8.00
N SER A 65 5.73 2.96 -7.04
CA SER A 65 5.14 4.29 -6.94
C SER A 65 6.21 5.36 -6.78
N GLY A 66 7.26 5.13 -5.98
CA GLY A 66 8.37 6.06 -5.82
C GLY A 66 9.12 6.33 -7.13
N VAL A 67 9.42 5.28 -7.89
CA VAL A 67 9.97 5.42 -9.25
C VAL A 67 9.00 6.19 -10.15
N GLY A 68 7.71 5.89 -10.07
CA GLY A 68 6.63 6.62 -10.73
C GLY A 68 6.67 8.11 -10.40
N SER A 69 6.80 8.48 -9.13
CA SER A 69 6.88 9.88 -8.69
C SER A 69 8.06 10.62 -9.32
N VAL A 70 9.24 10.00 -9.41
CA VAL A 70 10.42 10.62 -10.05
C VAL A 70 10.16 10.90 -11.53
N VAL A 71 9.59 9.93 -12.25
CA VAL A 71 9.23 10.10 -13.67
C VAL A 71 8.14 11.16 -13.82
N GLY A 72 7.15 11.13 -12.94
CA GLY A 72 6.06 12.10 -12.88
C GLY A 72 6.56 13.53 -12.70
N ALA A 73 7.52 13.76 -11.78
CA ALA A 73 8.13 15.07 -11.57
C ALA A 73 8.70 15.63 -12.88
N MET A 74 9.49 14.84 -13.62
CA MET A 74 10.12 15.32 -14.86
C MET A 74 9.09 15.71 -15.92
N VAL A 75 8.06 14.90 -16.09
CA VAL A 75 7.02 15.12 -17.12
C VAL A 75 6.09 16.26 -16.72
N PHE A 76 5.51 16.22 -15.53
CA PHE A 76 4.51 17.18 -15.09
C PHE A 76 5.10 18.57 -14.81
N ASN A 77 6.35 18.67 -14.36
CA ASN A 77 7.02 19.96 -14.22
C ASN A 77 7.15 20.66 -15.58
N THR A 78 7.62 19.92 -16.60
CA THR A 78 7.74 20.46 -17.97
C THR A 78 6.37 20.81 -18.55
N LEU A 79 5.35 20.01 -18.26
CA LEU A 79 4.00 20.24 -18.75
C LEU A 79 3.34 21.46 -18.10
N ALA A 80 3.57 21.68 -16.80
CA ALA A 80 3.05 22.80 -16.03
C ALA A 80 3.51 24.15 -16.62
N ASP A 81 4.74 24.22 -17.11
CA ASP A 81 5.29 25.42 -17.73
C ASP A 81 4.70 25.71 -19.13
N ARG A 82 4.24 24.69 -19.87
CA ARG A 82 3.71 24.87 -21.23
C ARG A 82 2.19 25.03 -21.31
N VAL A 83 1.45 24.23 -20.54
CA VAL A 83 -0.03 24.18 -20.62
C VAL A 83 -0.68 25.20 -19.67
N GLY A 84 0.07 25.64 -18.66
CA GLY A 84 -0.38 26.53 -17.61
C GLY A 84 -0.69 25.77 -16.32
N ARG A 85 -0.13 26.26 -15.21
CA ARG A 85 -0.11 25.60 -13.89
C ARG A 85 -1.50 25.20 -13.39
N LYS A 86 -2.50 26.09 -13.48
CA LYS A 86 -3.87 25.81 -13.02
C LYS A 86 -4.55 24.65 -13.76
N LYS A 87 -4.31 24.51 -15.07
CA LYS A 87 -4.92 23.44 -15.88
C LYS A 87 -4.28 22.10 -15.60
N VAL A 88 -2.96 22.08 -15.44
CA VAL A 88 -2.23 20.86 -15.09
C VAL A 88 -2.63 20.36 -13.70
N PHE A 89 -2.75 21.26 -12.72
CA PHE A 89 -3.24 20.90 -11.38
C PHE A 89 -4.63 20.24 -11.40
N LEU A 90 -5.61 20.86 -12.08
CA LEU A 90 -6.94 20.30 -12.21
C LEU A 90 -6.93 18.96 -12.96
N GLY A 91 -6.11 18.84 -14.01
CA GLY A 91 -5.95 17.60 -14.77
C GLY A 91 -5.45 16.44 -13.92
N CYS A 92 -4.39 16.66 -13.14
CA CYS A 92 -3.85 15.67 -12.20
C CYS A 92 -4.89 15.27 -11.14
N LEU A 93 -5.67 16.23 -10.65
CA LEU A 93 -6.70 15.98 -9.63
C LEU A 93 -7.82 15.07 -10.16
N TRP A 94 -8.31 15.33 -11.37
CA TRP A 94 -9.30 14.46 -12.02
C TRP A 94 -8.75 13.07 -12.33
N SER A 95 -7.52 12.99 -12.87
CA SER A 95 -6.91 11.68 -13.17
C SER A 95 -6.66 10.86 -11.91
N ASN A 96 -6.33 11.51 -10.79
CA ASN A 96 -6.08 10.85 -9.52
C ASN A 96 -7.36 10.22 -8.97
N ILE A 97 -8.49 10.93 -8.99
CA ILE A 97 -9.79 10.38 -8.58
C ILE A 97 -10.16 9.14 -9.40
N ILE A 98 -9.96 9.18 -10.72
CA ILE A 98 -10.25 8.05 -11.61
C ILE A 98 -9.35 6.86 -11.28
N THR A 99 -8.06 7.11 -11.07
CA THR A 99 -7.06 6.07 -10.77
C THR A 99 -7.34 5.44 -9.40
N ALA A 100 -7.67 6.24 -8.39
CA ALA A 100 -8.03 5.76 -7.05
C ALA A 100 -9.30 4.89 -7.07
N MET A 101 -10.34 5.29 -7.81
CA MET A 101 -11.52 4.44 -8.01
C MET A 101 -11.14 3.13 -8.70
N ALA A 102 -10.30 3.18 -9.75
CA ALA A 102 -9.85 1.97 -10.44
C ALA A 102 -9.06 1.02 -9.53
N MET A 103 -8.26 1.55 -8.59
CA MET A 103 -7.53 0.74 -7.61
C MET A 103 -8.48 0.03 -6.65
N ALA A 104 -9.56 0.69 -6.21
CA ALA A 104 -10.56 0.11 -5.33
C ALA A 104 -11.31 -1.09 -5.96
N PHE A 105 -11.45 -1.11 -7.28
CA PHE A 105 -12.12 -2.19 -8.02
C PHE A 105 -11.15 -3.24 -8.58
N SER A 106 -9.86 -3.18 -8.27
CA SER A 106 -8.86 -4.07 -8.89
C SER A 106 -8.88 -5.48 -8.31
N PRO A 107 -9.27 -6.53 -9.09
CA PRO A 107 -9.23 -7.91 -8.62
C PRO A 107 -7.85 -8.57 -8.84
N ASN A 108 -6.98 -7.96 -9.66
CA ASN A 108 -5.67 -8.49 -10.02
C ASN A 108 -4.55 -7.62 -9.47
N ILE A 109 -3.58 -8.27 -8.85
CA ILE A 109 -2.43 -7.61 -8.22
C ILE A 109 -1.56 -6.86 -9.21
N THR A 110 -1.28 -7.45 -10.38
CA THR A 110 -0.48 -6.78 -11.42
C THR A 110 -1.15 -5.48 -11.88
N PHE A 111 -2.48 -5.48 -11.97
CA PHE A 111 -3.25 -4.30 -12.32
C PHE A 111 -3.16 -3.22 -11.23
N TYR A 112 -3.27 -3.63 -9.96
CA TYR A 112 -3.05 -2.73 -8.82
C TYR A 112 -1.66 -2.08 -8.83
N ILE A 113 -0.59 -2.83 -9.10
CA ILE A 113 0.78 -2.30 -9.16
C ILE A 113 0.96 -1.28 -10.28
N ILE A 114 0.37 -1.53 -11.45
CA ILE A 114 0.42 -0.57 -12.58
C ILE A 114 -0.31 0.72 -12.20
N LEU A 115 -1.50 0.60 -11.59
CA LEU A 115 -2.23 1.76 -11.11
C LEU A 115 -1.47 2.52 -10.02
N ALA A 116 -0.77 1.82 -9.14
CA ALA A 116 0.08 2.43 -8.11
C ALA A 116 1.27 3.22 -8.70
N ALA A 117 1.83 2.77 -9.83
CA ALA A 117 2.85 3.52 -10.55
C ALA A 117 2.28 4.82 -11.13
N ILE A 118 1.10 4.72 -11.76
CA ILE A 118 0.39 5.85 -12.37
C ILE A 118 -0.04 6.87 -11.32
N ASP A 119 -0.55 6.39 -10.19
CA ASP A 119 -0.94 7.22 -9.04
C ASP A 119 0.27 7.99 -8.49
N GLY A 120 1.43 7.33 -8.31
CA GLY A 120 2.67 7.99 -7.89
C GLY A 120 3.11 9.10 -8.85
N MET A 121 3.02 8.86 -10.16
CA MET A 121 3.32 9.89 -11.18
C MET A 121 2.41 11.12 -11.05
N GLN A 122 1.11 10.90 -10.87
CA GLN A 122 0.11 11.98 -10.78
C GLN A 122 0.23 12.76 -9.46
N GLN A 123 0.49 12.05 -8.36
CA GLN A 123 0.67 12.62 -7.03
C GLN A 123 1.81 13.63 -7.04
N GLN A 124 2.97 13.26 -7.59
CA GLN A 124 4.12 14.17 -7.64
C GLN A 124 3.85 15.42 -8.50
N GLY A 125 3.14 15.27 -9.62
CA GLY A 125 2.74 16.40 -10.45
C GLY A 125 1.77 17.34 -9.73
N MET A 126 0.88 16.79 -8.90
CA MET A 126 -0.08 17.58 -8.12
C MET A 126 0.61 18.37 -7.00
N VAL A 127 1.50 17.71 -6.24
CA VAL A 127 2.30 18.35 -5.18
C VAL A 127 3.14 19.48 -5.75
N ALA A 128 3.93 19.21 -6.80
CA ALA A 128 4.79 20.22 -7.42
C ALA A 128 3.99 21.45 -7.93
N THR A 129 2.87 21.21 -8.63
CA THR A 129 2.07 22.30 -9.18
C THR A 129 1.34 23.10 -8.09
N SER A 130 0.89 22.42 -7.02
CA SER A 130 0.23 23.07 -5.88
C SER A 130 1.19 23.94 -5.06
N TYR A 131 2.42 23.47 -4.83
CA TYR A 131 3.47 24.22 -4.14
C TYR A 131 3.79 25.52 -4.89
N ILE A 132 4.00 25.40 -6.20
CA ILE A 132 4.28 26.56 -7.05
C ILE A 132 3.10 27.54 -7.03
N LEU A 133 1.86 27.05 -7.14
CA LEU A 133 0.68 27.91 -7.10
C LEU A 133 0.54 28.64 -5.76
N ALA A 134 0.88 27.98 -4.64
CA ALA A 134 0.90 28.61 -3.33
C ALA A 134 1.96 29.74 -3.26
N VAL A 135 3.17 29.49 -3.76
CA VAL A 135 4.23 30.50 -3.80
C VAL A 135 3.88 31.69 -4.69
N GLU A 136 3.11 31.48 -5.76
CA GLU A 136 2.58 32.57 -6.60
C GLU A 136 1.47 33.38 -5.93
N LEU A 137 0.67 32.75 -5.07
CA LEU A 137 -0.46 33.39 -4.41
C LEU A 137 -0.04 34.19 -3.16
N PHE A 138 0.98 33.73 -2.45
CA PHE A 138 1.42 34.33 -1.19
C PHE A 138 2.67 35.23 -1.34
N ALA A 139 2.66 36.36 -0.63
CA ALA A 139 3.79 37.28 -0.54
C ALA A 139 4.97 36.64 0.22
N THR A 140 6.20 37.07 -0.10
CA THR A 140 7.47 36.41 0.27
C THR A 140 7.64 36.08 1.75
N GLU A 141 7.07 36.87 2.66
CA GLU A 141 7.23 36.68 4.12
C GLU A 141 6.45 35.49 4.70
N GLU A 142 5.39 35.03 4.05
CA GLU A 142 4.45 34.02 4.58
C GLU A 142 4.42 32.73 3.74
N ARG A 143 5.39 32.51 2.84
CA ARG A 143 5.32 31.41 1.83
C ARG A 143 5.49 30.01 2.40
N THR A 144 6.28 29.87 3.46
CA THR A 144 6.72 28.56 3.97
C THR A 144 5.58 27.80 4.64
N PHE A 145 4.71 28.49 5.37
CA PHE A 145 3.59 27.88 6.09
C PHE A 145 2.52 27.26 5.16
N PRO A 146 1.93 27.99 4.19
CA PRO A 146 0.92 27.44 3.29
C PRO A 146 1.50 26.38 2.34
N GLY A 147 2.75 26.54 1.90
CA GLY A 147 3.42 25.52 1.07
C GLY A 147 3.55 24.18 1.81
N ASN A 148 4.09 24.22 3.03
CA ASN A 148 4.26 23.01 3.84
C ASN A 148 2.93 22.42 4.33
N ALA A 149 1.92 23.25 4.61
CA ALA A 149 0.60 22.78 5.03
C ALA A 149 -0.10 21.96 3.94
N ILE A 150 0.10 22.34 2.68
CA ILE A 150 -0.43 21.58 1.53
C ILE A 150 0.27 20.22 1.47
N GLU A 151 1.60 20.17 1.51
CA GLU A 151 2.37 18.92 1.45
C GLU A 151 1.98 17.95 2.59
N PHE A 152 1.83 18.47 3.80
CA PHE A 152 1.39 17.68 4.95
C PHE A 152 0.05 16.99 4.71
N PHE A 153 -0.90 17.67 4.07
CA PHE A 153 -2.21 17.10 3.75
C PHE A 153 -2.11 15.93 2.75
N TRP A 154 -1.22 16.06 1.74
CA TRP A 154 -1.03 15.03 0.72
C TRP A 154 -0.32 13.79 1.24
N ASP A 155 0.70 13.95 2.08
CA ASP A 155 1.45 12.82 2.67
C ASP A 155 0.56 12.00 3.61
N ASN A 156 -0.27 12.66 4.42
CA ASN A 156 -1.20 11.97 5.33
C ASN A 156 -2.25 11.15 4.57
N THR A 157 -2.72 11.61 3.41
CA THR A 157 -3.71 10.87 2.59
C THR A 157 -3.13 9.53 2.08
N ARG A 158 -1.84 9.49 1.75
CA ARG A 158 -1.16 8.26 1.31
C ARG A 158 -0.95 7.31 2.48
N ILE A 159 -0.59 7.84 3.66
CA ILE A 159 -0.51 7.06 4.90
C ILE A 159 -1.90 6.49 5.22
N ASP A 160 -2.98 7.24 5.07
CA ASP A 160 -4.34 6.75 5.32
C ASP A 160 -4.77 5.66 4.33
N THR A 161 -4.34 5.74 3.07
CA THR A 161 -4.64 4.71 2.06
C THR A 161 -3.86 3.42 2.34
N VAL A 162 -2.57 3.54 2.67
CA VAL A 162 -1.73 2.41 3.11
C VAL A 162 -2.25 1.86 4.43
N ALA A 163 -2.65 2.71 5.37
CA ALA A 163 -3.23 2.34 6.65
C ALA A 163 -4.61 1.71 6.47
N CYS A 164 -5.39 2.10 5.46
CA CYS A 164 -6.64 1.44 5.08
C CYS A 164 -6.35 0.04 4.54
N PHE A 165 -5.34 -0.08 3.67
CA PHE A 165 -4.90 -1.38 3.15
C PHE A 165 -4.30 -2.27 4.26
N GLU A 166 -3.53 -1.70 5.19
CA GLU A 166 -3.04 -2.36 6.39
C GLU A 166 -4.16 -2.68 7.38
N ARG A 167 -5.19 -1.84 7.48
CA ARG A 167 -6.40 -2.10 8.28
C ARG A 167 -7.27 -3.18 7.65
N GLU A 168 -7.30 -3.30 6.33
CA GLU A 168 -7.94 -4.42 5.65
C GLU A 168 -7.16 -5.71 5.92
N LYS A 169 -5.82 -5.62 5.93
CA LYS A 169 -4.92 -6.71 6.33
C LYS A 169 -5.03 -7.05 7.83
N ALA A 170 -5.17 -6.06 8.72
CA ALA A 170 -5.34 -6.22 10.16
C ALA A 170 -6.76 -6.67 10.53
N GLY A 171 -7.76 -6.25 9.75
CA GLY A 171 -9.13 -6.74 9.82
C GLY A 171 -9.21 -8.20 9.43
N SER A 172 -8.46 -8.63 8.41
CA SER A 172 -8.25 -10.06 8.14
C SER A 172 -7.52 -10.76 9.30
N ARG A 173 -6.49 -10.13 9.89
CA ARG A 173 -5.73 -10.66 11.05
C ARG A 173 -6.59 -10.86 12.31
N ASN A 174 -7.44 -9.90 12.67
CA ASN A 174 -8.35 -9.97 13.82
C ASN A 174 -9.49 -10.99 13.62
N ASN A 175 -9.91 -11.21 12.37
CA ASN A 175 -10.85 -12.30 12.06
C ASN A 175 -10.20 -13.68 12.29
N TYR A 176 -8.88 -13.80 12.13
CA TYR A 176 -8.14 -15.02 12.48
C TYR A 176 -8.00 -15.25 13.99
N GLU A 177 -7.74 -14.22 14.79
CA GLU A 177 -7.68 -14.36 16.27
C GLU A 177 -9.02 -14.80 16.86
N LYS A 178 -10.15 -14.25 16.37
CA LYS A 178 -11.48 -14.65 16.83
C LYS A 178 -11.85 -16.09 16.46
N SER A 179 -11.32 -16.64 15.37
CA SER A 179 -11.51 -18.06 15.04
C SER A 179 -10.64 -19.01 15.87
N GLY A 180 -9.63 -18.49 16.58
CA GLY A 180 -8.76 -19.25 17.48
C GLY A 180 -9.26 -19.31 18.92
N GLU A 181 -10.12 -18.38 19.35
CA GLU A 181 -10.73 -18.40 20.69
C GLU A 181 -12.02 -19.23 20.79
N GLU A 182 -12.61 -19.64 19.66
CA GLU A 182 -13.85 -20.43 19.61
C GLU A 182 -13.62 -21.96 19.52
N LYS A 183 -12.41 -22.45 19.84
CA LYS A 183 -12.08 -23.88 19.92
C LYS A 183 -11.30 -24.25 21.18
#